data_AF-A0A5N9DMD0-F1
#
_entry.id   AF-A0A5N9DMD0-F1
#
_cell.length_a   1.000
_cell.length_b   1.000
_cell.length_c   1.000
_cell.angle_alpha   90.00
_cell.angle_beta   90.00
_cell.angle_gamma   90.00
#
_symmetry.space_group_name_H-M   'P 1'
#
loop_
_entity.id
_entity.type
_entity.pdbx_description
1 polymer ?
#
loop_
_entity_poly.entity_id
_entity_poly.type
_entity_poly.pdbx_seq_one_letter_code
_entity_poly.pdbx_strand_id
1 'polypeptide(L)'
;MKHIDQPWLWGSLSIAWMAFIYTLSDTPAKDFDVARSTIKWLPFANSLVHIGLFMVLSVFVLRTLVLSRLVSQPLIAYLTIVITSAYGILDEIHQSKIEGRTSETIDVVSDIFGSILIVVFWLLLKKFPSKTQKW
;
A
#
# COMPACT_ATOMS: atom_id res chain seq x y z
N MET A 1 -5.10 -18.08 -17.76
CA MET A 1 -4.96 -17.58 -16.36
C MET A 1 -3.54 -17.73 -15.78
N LYS A 2 -2.69 -18.69 -16.21
CA LYS A 2 -1.31 -18.87 -15.69
C LYS A 2 -0.32 -17.72 -15.89
N HIS A 3 -0.58 -16.79 -16.83
CA HIS A 3 0.34 -15.69 -17.12
C HIS A 3 0.29 -14.55 -16.09
N ILE A 4 -0.82 -14.40 -15.35
CA ILE A 4 -1.01 -13.32 -14.36
C ILE A 4 -0.50 -13.75 -12.97
N ASP A 5 -0.42 -15.05 -12.68
CA ASP A 5 0.03 -15.59 -11.40
C ASP A 5 1.56 -15.82 -11.35
N GLN A 6 2.33 -14.87 -11.88
CA GLN A 6 3.79 -14.92 -11.84
C GLN A 6 4.33 -13.96 -10.77
N PRO A 7 5.19 -14.41 -9.83
CA PRO A 7 5.68 -13.54 -8.75
C PRO A 7 6.43 -12.31 -9.26
N TRP A 8 7.17 -12.43 -10.37
CA TRP A 8 7.89 -11.31 -10.97
C TRP A 8 6.95 -10.21 -11.50
N LEU A 9 5.76 -10.57 -12.03
CA LEU A 9 4.78 -9.60 -12.51
C LEU A 9 4.27 -8.73 -11.35
N TRP A 10 3.88 -9.36 -10.24
CA TRP A 10 3.43 -8.65 -9.05
C TRP A 10 4.56 -7.85 -8.41
N GLY A 11 5.79 -8.37 -8.43
CA GLY A 11 6.98 -7.62 -8.01
C GLY A 11 7.19 -6.35 -8.84
N SER A 12 7.06 -6.44 -10.16
CA SER A 12 7.12 -5.28 -11.06
C SER A 12 5.98 -4.29 -10.79
N LEU A 13 4.77 -4.76 -10.52
CA LEU A 13 3.64 -3.91 -10.14
C LEU A 13 3.90 -3.18 -8.82
N SER A 14 4.50 -3.84 -7.82
CA SER A 14 4.93 -3.17 -6.58
C SER A 14 5.88 -2.02 -6.87
N ILE A 15 6.91 -2.25 -7.70
CA ILE A 15 7.90 -1.22 -8.05
C ILE A 15 7.24 -0.07 -8.83
N ALA A 16 6.38 -0.40 -9.81
CA ALA A 16 5.66 0.62 -10.58
C ALA A 16 4.73 1.46 -9.70
N TRP A 17 4.08 0.82 -8.72
CA TRP A 17 3.20 1.51 -7.79
C TRP A 17 3.97 2.36 -6.76
N MET A 18 5.13 1.89 -6.30
CA MET A 18 6.04 2.71 -5.51
C MET A 18 6.47 3.94 -6.32
N ALA A 19 6.89 3.79 -7.57
CA ALA A 19 7.22 4.92 -8.43
C ALA A 19 6.04 5.89 -8.59
N PHE A 20 4.81 5.38 -8.73
CA PHE A 20 3.61 6.21 -8.77
C PHE A 20 3.39 6.99 -7.46
N ILE A 21 3.47 6.33 -6.29
CA ILE A 21 3.37 7.00 -4.99
C ILE A 21 4.44 8.09 -4.88
N TYR A 22 5.70 7.77 -5.21
CA TYR A 22 6.79 8.73 -5.18
C TYR A 22 6.51 9.96 -6.03
N THR A 23 5.99 9.79 -7.25
CA THR A 23 5.63 10.94 -8.11
C THR A 23 4.52 11.80 -7.51
N LEU A 24 3.55 11.20 -6.81
CA LEU A 24 2.52 11.95 -6.10
C LEU A 24 3.13 12.72 -4.92
N SER A 25 4.03 12.10 -4.18
CA SER A 25 4.66 12.67 -2.99
C SER A 25 5.68 13.77 -3.33
N ASP A 26 6.38 13.66 -4.46
CA ASP A 26 7.31 14.67 -4.99
C ASP A 26 6.60 15.92 -5.53
N THR A 27 5.30 15.83 -5.79
CA THR A 27 4.50 16.96 -6.30
C THR A 27 4.24 17.99 -5.18
N PRO A 28 4.53 19.29 -5.39
CA PRO A 28 4.27 20.36 -4.43
C PRO A 28 2.81 20.47 -4.00
N ALA A 29 2.60 20.93 -2.76
CA ALA A 29 1.25 21.00 -2.17
C ALA A 29 0.24 21.85 -2.96
N LYS A 30 0.71 22.95 -3.57
CA LYS A 30 -0.10 23.88 -4.36
C LYS A 30 -0.80 23.22 -5.55
N ASP A 31 -0.16 22.20 -6.13
CA ASP A 31 -0.69 21.52 -7.32
C ASP A 31 -1.87 20.59 -6.94
N PHE A 32 -2.06 20.31 -5.64
CA PHE A 32 -3.21 19.59 -5.11
C PHE A 32 -4.35 20.49 -4.61
N ASP A 33 -4.23 21.82 -4.67
CA ASP A 33 -5.21 22.73 -4.06
C ASP A 33 -6.62 22.55 -4.63
N VAL A 34 -6.74 22.34 -5.95
CA VAL A 34 -8.03 22.06 -6.59
C VAL A 34 -8.63 20.74 -6.08
N ALA A 35 -7.82 19.68 -6.00
CA ALA A 35 -8.27 18.38 -5.48
C ALA A 35 -8.67 18.48 -4.01
N ARG A 36 -7.82 19.09 -3.17
CA ARG A 36 -8.07 19.30 -1.72
C ARG A 36 -9.30 20.15 -1.46
N SER A 37 -9.51 21.21 -2.23
CA SER A 37 -10.71 22.06 -2.09
C SER A 37 -12.00 21.29 -2.43
N THR A 38 -11.95 20.40 -3.43
CA THR A 38 -13.10 19.57 -3.83
C THR A 38 -13.49 18.55 -2.76
N ILE A 39 -12.49 17.96 -2.09
CA ILE A 39 -12.71 16.95 -1.03
C ILE A 39 -12.68 17.53 0.39
N LYS A 40 -12.68 18.86 0.53
CA LYS A 40 -12.58 19.56 1.83
C LYS A 40 -13.70 19.17 2.81
N TRP A 41 -14.85 18.74 2.29
CA TRP A 41 -16.00 18.29 3.10
C TRP A 41 -15.79 16.90 3.73
N LEU A 42 -14.83 16.12 3.23
CA LEU A 42 -14.56 14.77 3.71
C LEU A 42 -13.49 14.83 4.82
N PRO A 43 -13.85 14.52 6.08
CA PRO A 43 -12.87 14.46 7.15
C PRO A 43 -11.85 13.35 6.86
N PHE A 44 -10.59 13.59 7.23
CA PHE A 44 -9.48 12.64 7.06
C PHE A 44 -9.25 12.20 5.59
N ALA A 45 -9.62 13.03 4.61
CA ALA A 45 -9.43 12.72 3.20
C ALA A 45 -7.97 12.36 2.86
N ASN A 46 -6.99 13.04 3.44
CA ASN A 46 -5.57 12.74 3.26
C ASN A 46 -5.23 11.32 3.76
N SER A 47 -5.61 11.02 5.00
CA SER A 47 -5.41 9.69 5.60
C SER A 47 -6.08 8.58 4.78
N LEU A 48 -7.26 8.82 4.21
CA LEU A 48 -7.93 7.85 3.33
C LEU A 48 -7.17 7.61 2.03
N VAL A 49 -6.56 8.65 1.45
CA VAL A 49 -5.69 8.51 0.27
C VAL A 49 -4.48 7.65 0.62
N HIS A 50 -3.80 7.94 1.73
CA HIS A 50 -2.67 7.15 2.24
C HIS A 50 -3.06 5.68 2.47
N ILE A 51 -4.13 5.44 3.21
CA ILE A 51 -4.67 4.07 3.43
C ILE A 51 -4.90 3.37 2.08
N GLY A 52 -5.56 4.03 1.12
CA GLY A 52 -5.84 3.46 -0.18
C GLY A 52 -4.59 3.11 -0.99
N LEU A 53 -3.63 4.05 -1.10
CA LEU A 53 -2.37 3.84 -1.82
C LEU A 53 -1.57 2.67 -1.24
N PHE A 54 -1.47 2.60 0.08
CA PHE A 54 -0.69 1.58 0.78
C PHE A 54 -1.41 0.23 0.89
N MET A 55 -2.74 0.20 0.85
CA MET A 55 -3.51 -1.04 0.64
C MET A 55 -3.17 -1.66 -0.72
N VAL A 56 -3.16 -0.86 -1.81
CA VAL A 56 -2.82 -1.36 -3.15
C VAL A 56 -1.38 -1.88 -3.19
N LEU A 57 -0.43 -1.12 -2.64
CA LEU A 57 0.96 -1.56 -2.52
C LEU A 57 1.07 -2.89 -1.76
N SER A 58 0.37 -3.00 -0.63
CA SER A 58 0.37 -4.20 0.22
C SER A 58 -0.19 -5.42 -0.51
N VAL A 59 -1.20 -5.25 -1.36
CA VAL A 59 -1.72 -6.34 -2.20
C VAL A 59 -0.64 -6.85 -3.16
N PHE A 60 0.10 -5.96 -3.82
CA PHE A 60 1.15 -6.35 -4.76
C PHE A 60 2.32 -7.04 -4.06
N VAL A 61 2.78 -6.50 -2.93
CA VAL A 61 3.83 -7.11 -2.09
C VAL A 61 3.38 -8.47 -1.57
N LEU A 62 2.18 -8.56 -0.99
CA LEU A 62 1.62 -9.81 -0.48
C LEU A 62 1.54 -10.87 -1.58
N ARG A 63 0.99 -10.50 -2.75
CA ARG A 63 0.79 -11.44 -3.86
C ARG A 63 2.13 -11.93 -4.41
N THR A 64 3.13 -11.05 -4.50
CA THR A 64 4.51 -11.41 -4.86
C THR A 64 5.06 -12.48 -3.92
N LEU A 65 4.97 -12.26 -2.61
CA LEU A 65 5.48 -13.17 -1.59
C LEU A 65 4.73 -14.50 -1.57
N VAL A 66 3.39 -14.48 -1.66
CA VAL A 66 2.55 -15.69 -1.73
C VAL A 66 2.87 -16.54 -2.95
N LEU A 67 3.04 -15.92 -4.12
CA LEU A 67 3.33 -16.65 -5.37
C LEU A 67 4.78 -17.14 -5.44
N SER A 68 5.72 -16.47 -4.75
CA SER A 68 7.13 -16.89 -4.71
C SER A 68 7.31 -18.26 -4.02
N ARG A 69 6.44 -18.59 -3.05
CA ARG A 69 6.50 -19.81 -2.22
C ARG A 69 7.84 -20.01 -1.50
N LEU A 70 8.61 -18.94 -1.29
CA LEU A 70 9.94 -19.00 -0.67
C LEU A 70 9.91 -18.95 0.85
N VAL A 71 8.83 -18.44 1.45
CA VAL A 71 8.73 -18.13 2.88
C VAL A 71 7.43 -18.65 3.49
N SER A 72 7.43 -18.85 4.80
CA SER A 72 6.26 -19.31 5.56
C SER A 72 5.16 -18.25 5.61
N GLN A 73 3.91 -18.67 5.82
CA GLN A 73 2.76 -17.74 5.84
C GLN A 73 2.85 -16.64 6.92
N PRO A 74 3.31 -16.92 8.16
CA PRO A 74 3.52 -15.86 9.15
C PRO A 74 4.58 -14.87 8.70
N LEU A 75 5.65 -15.35 8.06
CA LEU A 75 6.71 -14.50 7.54
C LEU A 75 6.23 -13.65 6.35
N ILE A 76 5.34 -14.18 5.50
CA ILE A 76 4.68 -13.40 4.44
C ILE A 76 3.90 -12.22 5.02
N ALA A 77 3.07 -12.47 6.05
CA ALA A 77 2.30 -11.43 6.72
C ALA A 77 3.22 -10.34 7.31
N TYR A 78 4.25 -10.77 8.05
CA TYR A 78 5.24 -9.88 8.64
C TYR A 78 5.98 -9.04 7.59
N LEU A 79 6.53 -9.68 6.56
CA LEU A 79 7.28 -8.99 5.50
C LEU A 79 6.39 -8.02 4.70
N THR A 80 5.11 -8.35 4.48
CA THR A 80 4.18 -7.45 3.79
C THR A 80 4.02 -6.13 4.54
N ILE A 81 3.79 -6.22 5.86
CA ILE A 81 3.67 -5.03 6.72
C ILE A 81 4.99 -4.28 6.73
N VAL A 82 6.10 -4.95 7.05
CA VAL A 82 7.41 -4.31 7.18
C VAL A 82 7.87 -3.62 5.90
N ILE A 83 7.77 -4.27 4.74
CA ILE A 83 8.19 -3.68 3.46
C ILE A 83 7.33 -2.46 3.13
N THR A 84 6.01 -2.57 3.28
CA THR A 84 5.08 -1.50 2.92
C THR A 84 5.20 -0.31 3.87
N SER A 85 5.32 -0.57 5.18
CA SER A 85 5.54 0.45 6.21
C SER A 85 6.91 1.12 6.08
N ALA A 86 7.97 0.36 5.78
CA ALA A 86 9.29 0.94 5.53
C ALA A 86 9.24 1.89 4.33
N TYR A 87 8.53 1.52 3.27
CA TYR A 87 8.34 2.39 2.12
C TYR A 87 7.57 3.67 2.50
N GLY A 88 6.47 3.58 3.27
CA GLY A 88 5.70 4.76 3.68
C GLY A 88 6.48 5.72 4.56
N ILE A 89 7.28 5.19 5.50
CA ILE A 89 8.19 6.01 6.30
C ILE A 89 9.22 6.72 5.42
N LEU A 90 9.79 6.04 4.42
CA LEU A 90 10.74 6.66 3.49
C LEU A 90 10.08 7.73 2.62
N ASP A 91 8.85 7.48 2.15
CA ASP A 91 8.06 8.42 1.37
C ASP A 91 7.74 9.69 2.17
N GLU A 92 7.36 9.53 3.44
CA GLU A 92 7.10 10.63 4.35
C GLU A 92 8.35 11.48 4.63
N ILE A 93 9.50 10.83 4.85
CA ILE A 93 10.79 11.50 5.00
C ILE A 93 11.15 12.27 3.72
N HIS A 94 10.83 11.72 2.54
CA HIS A 94 11.02 12.41 1.27
C HIS A 94 10.08 13.62 1.15
N GLN A 95 8.78 13.44 1.43
CA GLN A 95 7.75 14.48 1.38
C GLN A 95 8.07 15.66 2.30
N SER A 96 8.72 15.43 3.45
CA SER A 96 9.17 16.49 4.37
C SER A 96 10.11 17.53 3.74
N LYS A 97 10.70 17.22 2.57
CA LYS A 97 11.59 18.10 1.82
C LYS A 97 10.90 18.84 0.68
N ILE A 98 9.62 18.54 0.42
CA ILE A 98 8.85 19.09 -0.69
C ILE A 98 8.12 20.35 -0.25
N GLU A 99 8.16 21.39 -1.10
CA GLU A 99 7.61 22.70 -0.78
C GLU A 99 6.10 22.63 -0.48
N GLY A 100 5.72 23.20 0.67
CA GLY A 100 4.33 23.29 1.12
C GLY A 100 3.72 21.96 1.59
N ARG A 101 4.46 20.85 1.55
CA ARG A 101 4.02 19.58 2.12
C ARG A 101 4.28 19.57 3.63
N THR A 102 3.26 19.21 4.39
CA THR A 102 3.43 18.86 5.80
C THR A 102 3.80 17.38 5.88
N SER A 103 4.85 17.10 6.65
CA SER A 103 5.08 15.73 7.08
C SER A 103 4.32 15.52 8.39
N GLU A 104 3.40 14.57 8.39
CA GLU A 104 2.50 14.29 9.50
C GLU A 104 2.61 12.83 9.93
N THR A 105 2.82 12.61 11.23
CA THR A 105 2.85 11.26 11.82
C THR A 105 1.58 10.46 11.48
N ILE A 106 0.45 11.15 11.25
CA ILE A 106 -0.82 10.50 10.89
C ILE A 106 -0.77 9.81 9.51
N ASP A 107 0.05 10.30 8.58
CA ASP A 107 0.18 9.72 7.25
C ASP A 107 0.94 8.39 7.33
N VAL A 108 2.04 8.34 8.11
CA VAL A 108 2.74 7.08 8.43
C VAL A 108 1.81 6.06 9.11
N VAL A 109 0.98 6.52 10.05
CA VAL A 109 0.00 5.64 10.72
C VAL A 109 -1.02 5.11 9.72
N SER A 110 -1.46 5.95 8.79
CA SER A 110 -2.41 5.60 7.72
C SER A 110 -1.83 4.55 6.77
N ASP A 111 -0.56 4.69 6.39
CA ASP A 111 0.17 3.74 5.54
C ASP A 111 0.31 2.36 6.21
N ILE A 112 0.73 2.35 7.48
CA ILE A 112 0.83 1.14 8.30
C ILE A 112 -0.54 0.48 8.41
N PHE A 113 -1.58 1.27 8.71
CA PHE A 113 -2.94 0.76 8.86
C PHE A 113 -3.45 0.10 7.58
N GLY A 114 -3.22 0.71 6.41
CA GLY A 114 -3.54 0.13 5.11
C GLY A 114 -2.88 -1.24 4.89
N SER A 115 -1.61 -1.40 5.30
CA SER A 115 -0.92 -2.68 5.19
C SER A 115 -1.48 -3.77 6.11
N ILE A 116 -1.83 -3.40 7.34
CA ILE A 116 -2.43 -4.32 8.31
C ILE A 116 -3.80 -4.79 7.82
N LEU A 117 -4.63 -3.90 7.27
CA LEU A 117 -5.95 -4.25 6.72
C LEU A 117 -5.85 -5.36 5.67
N ILE A 118 -4.89 -5.25 4.74
CA ILE A 118 -4.70 -6.26 3.69
C ILE A 118 -4.25 -7.60 4.26
N VAL A 119 -3.31 -7.59 5.21
CA VAL A 119 -2.85 -8.83 5.86
C VAL A 119 -3.98 -9.49 6.64
N VAL A 120 -4.74 -8.73 7.43
CA VAL A 120 -5.90 -9.24 8.18
C VAL A 120 -6.93 -9.82 7.22
N PHE A 121 -7.29 -9.10 6.16
CA PHE A 121 -8.23 -9.58 5.16
C PHE A 121 -7.77 -10.88 4.51
N TRP A 122 -6.49 -10.98 4.13
CA TRP A 122 -5.91 -12.20 3.59
C TRP A 122 -5.98 -13.40 4.56
N LEU A 123 -5.68 -13.18 5.84
CA LEU A 123 -5.79 -14.22 6.87
C LEU A 123 -7.25 -14.66 7.09
N LEU A 124 -8.20 -13.73 7.08
CA LEU A 124 -9.63 -14.03 7.20
C LEU A 124 -10.15 -14.84 6.02
N LEU A 125 -9.79 -14.48 4.79
CA LEU A 125 -10.16 -15.24 3.58
C LEU A 125 -9.66 -16.69 3.63
N LYS A 126 -8.53 -16.94 4.27
CA LYS A 126 -7.98 -18.29 4.43
C LYS A 126 -8.66 -19.08 5.54
N LYS A 127 -9.17 -18.41 6.57
CA LYS A 127 -9.93 -19.04 7.66
C LYS A 127 -11.33 -19.46 7.21
N PHE A 128 -11.91 -18.77 6.23
CA PHE A 128 -13.19 -19.09 5.63
C PHE A 128 -13.03 -19.57 4.18
N PRO A 129 -12.46 -20.76 3.93
CA PRO A 129 -12.38 -21.29 2.57
C PRO A 129 -13.80 -21.41 2.02
N SER A 130 -14.10 -20.64 0.97
CA SER A 130 -15.37 -20.76 0.26
C SER A 130 -15.54 -22.23 -0.16
N LYS A 131 -16.74 -22.79 0.03
CA LYS A 131 -17.08 -24.18 -0.39
C LYS A 131 -16.96 -24.42 -1.90
N THR A 132 -16.55 -23.41 -2.67
CA THR A 132 -16.51 -23.37 -4.14
C THR A 132 -15.14 -23.67 -4.75
N GLN A 133 -14.08 -23.93 -3.97
CA GLN A 133 -12.80 -24.39 -4.54
C GLN A 133 -12.76 -25.92 -4.67
N LYS A 134 -13.46 -26.44 -5.69
CA LYS A 134 -13.18 -27.74 -6.31
C LYS A 134 -12.74 -27.48 -7.75
N TRP A 135 -11.44 -27.34 -8.00
CA TRP A 135 -10.79 -27.61 -9.29
C TRP A 135 -9.33 -27.99 -9.03
#